data_AF-A0A317GHH8-F1
#
_entry.id   AF-A0A317GHH8-F1
#
_cell.length_a   1.000
_cell.length_b   1.000
_cell.length_c   1.000
_cell.angle_alpha   90.00
_cell.angle_beta   90.00
_cell.angle_gamma   90.00
#
_symmetry.space_group_name_H-M   'P 1'
#
loop_
_entity.id
_entity.type
_entity.pdbx_description
1 polymer ?
#
loop_
_entity_poly.entity_id
_entity_poly.type
_entity_poly.pdbx_seq_one_letter_code
_entity_poly.pdbx_strand_id
1 'polypeptide(L)'
;MKPQLFNFNGQPTLDSREVAKMIGKRHRDLMRDIRRYINDMDEGAKLRSPKFFIESNYESSQGKLLPCYLLTKMGCEFVANKMTGKKGTLFTAQYVSLFNEYQEEHKAIEAHMTSDEIAVRNRELDFKE
;
A
#
# COMPACT_ATOMS: atom_id res chain seq x y z
N MET A 1 6.66 12.25 -11.97
CA MET A 1 6.63 10.77 -11.94
C MET A 1 5.25 10.38 -11.41
N LYS A 2 4.55 9.44 -12.08
CA LYS A 2 3.27 8.93 -11.58
C LYS A 2 3.55 7.99 -10.39
N PRO A 3 2.73 8.01 -9.32
CA PRO A 3 2.83 7.04 -8.24
C PRO A 3 2.58 5.62 -8.77
N GLN A 4 3.30 4.63 -8.24
CA GLN A 4 3.21 3.23 -8.65
C GLN A 4 2.80 2.36 -7.47
N LEU A 5 1.92 1.38 -7.72
CA LEU A 5 1.56 0.35 -6.76
C LEU A 5 2.60 -0.77 -6.73
N PHE A 6 2.91 -1.23 -5.52
CA PHE A 6 3.74 -2.40 -5.25
C PHE A 6 2.84 -3.57 -4.86
N ASN A 7 3.07 -4.73 -5.45
CA ASN A 7 2.45 -5.96 -4.99
C ASN A 7 3.27 -6.52 -3.81
N PHE A 8 2.64 -6.60 -2.64
CA PHE A 8 3.18 -7.22 -1.45
C PHE A 8 2.31 -8.41 -1.07
N ASN A 9 2.83 -9.63 -1.23
CA ASN A 9 2.12 -10.89 -0.94
C ASN A 9 0.71 -10.99 -1.59
N GLY A 10 0.59 -10.61 -2.86
CA GLY A 10 -0.68 -10.62 -3.59
C GLY A 10 -1.55 -9.38 -3.35
N GLN A 11 -1.13 -8.46 -2.48
CA GLN A 11 -1.89 -7.26 -2.15
C GLN A 11 -1.24 -6.01 -2.76
N PRO A 12 -1.97 -5.19 -3.55
CA PRO A 12 -1.46 -3.90 -4.00
C PRO A 12 -1.30 -2.94 -2.82
N THR A 13 -0.21 -2.19 -2.81
CA THR A 13 0.15 -1.24 -1.77
C THR A 13 0.87 -0.01 -2.35
N LEU A 14 0.78 1.14 -1.69
CA LEU A 14 1.57 2.33 -1.99
C LEU A 14 2.70 2.49 -0.98
N ASP A 15 3.90 2.79 -1.45
CA ASP A 15 5.00 3.17 -0.56
C ASP A 15 4.69 4.52 0.10
N SER A 16 4.88 4.61 1.42
CA SER A 16 4.75 5.83 2.22
C SER A 16 5.52 7.04 1.65
N ARG A 17 6.61 6.84 0.91
CA ARG A 17 7.35 7.89 0.20
C ARG A 17 6.52 8.49 -0.93
N GLU A 18 5.80 7.66 -1.68
CA GLU A 18 4.88 8.12 -2.72
C GLU A 18 3.66 8.80 -2.11
N VAL A 19 3.08 8.20 -1.07
CA VAL A 19 1.96 8.84 -0.35
C VAL A 19 2.35 10.20 0.20
N ALA A 20 3.55 10.34 0.79
CA ALA A 20 4.07 11.61 1.27
C ALA A 20 4.14 12.66 0.15
N LYS A 21 4.60 12.29 -1.06
CA LYS A 21 4.60 13.18 -2.23
C LYS A 21 3.18 13.57 -2.64
N MET A 22 2.27 12.61 -2.72
CA MET A 22 0.88 12.84 -3.15
C MET A 22 0.12 13.81 -2.24
N ILE A 23 0.35 13.72 -0.92
CA ILE A 23 -0.29 14.61 0.07
C ILE A 23 0.50 15.91 0.30
N GLY A 24 1.67 16.05 -0.33
CA GLY A 24 2.56 17.21 -0.19
C GLY A 24 3.12 17.37 1.23
N LYS A 25 3.56 16.26 1.85
CA LYS A 25 4.12 16.20 3.20
C LYS A 25 5.51 15.58 3.19
N ARG A 26 6.37 15.95 4.15
CA ARG A 26 7.68 15.28 4.30
C ARG A 26 7.46 13.83 4.74
N HIS A 27 8.20 12.90 4.14
CA HIS A 27 8.10 11.47 4.45
C HIS A 27 8.28 11.18 5.95
N ARG A 28 9.28 11.82 6.61
CA ARG A 28 9.47 11.73 8.06
C ARG A 28 8.23 12.07 8.89
N ASP A 29 7.45 13.06 8.45
CA ASP A 29 6.29 13.53 9.20
C ASP A 29 5.10 12.60 8.99
N LEU A 30 4.95 12.03 7.79
CA LEU A 30 3.98 10.97 7.53
C LEU A 30 4.32 9.69 8.31
N MET A 31 5.59 9.27 8.33
CA MET A 31 6.04 8.11 9.12
C MET A 31 5.72 8.27 10.60
N ARG A 32 5.90 9.47 11.17
CA ARG A 32 5.52 9.77 12.55
C ARG A 32 4.01 9.65 12.77
N ASP A 33 3.21 10.15 11.83
CA ASP A 33 1.75 10.05 11.93
C ASP A 33 1.27 8.61 11.82
N ILE A 34 1.81 7.81 10.90
CA ILE A 34 1.47 6.40 10.74
C ILE A 34 1.74 5.64 12.05
N ARG A 35 2.89 5.85 12.68
CA ARG A 35 3.19 5.23 13.99
C ARG A 35 2.18 5.63 15.06
N ARG A 36 1.76 6.89 15.10
CA ARG A 36 0.68 7.34 15.99
C ARG A 36 -0.63 6.62 15.68
N TYR A 37 -1.01 6.52 14.41
CA TYR A 37 -2.23 5.82 14.00
C TYR A 37 -2.20 4.34 14.37
N ILE A 38 -1.06 3.69 14.23
CA ILE A 38 -0.85 2.30 14.65
C ILE A 38 -1.07 2.18 16.16
N ASN A 39 -0.44 3.03 16.96
CA ASN A 39 -0.63 3.05 18.42
C ASN A 39 -2.11 3.27 18.80
N ASP A 40 -2.78 4.26 18.19
CA ASP A 40 -4.19 4.56 18.43
C ASP A 40 -5.10 3.35 18.08
N MET A 41 -4.70 2.52 17.10
CA MET A 41 -5.44 1.33 16.68
C MET A 41 -5.19 0.11 17.58
N ASP A 42 -3.96 -0.07 18.04
CA ASP A 42 -3.57 -1.22 18.86
C ASP A 42 -4.18 -1.14 20.28
N GLU A 43 -4.61 0.05 20.73
CA GLU A 43 -5.45 0.22 21.92
C GLU A 43 -6.86 -0.40 21.76
N GLY A 44 -7.32 -0.63 20.52
CA GLY A 44 -8.59 -1.26 20.20
C GLY A 44 -8.44 -2.73 19.81
N ALA A 45 -8.82 -3.67 20.69
CA ALA A 45 -8.62 -5.12 20.56
C ALA A 45 -9.13 -5.83 19.27
N LYS A 46 -9.79 -5.13 18.34
CA LYS A 46 -10.34 -5.68 17.08
C LYS A 46 -9.63 -5.18 15.82
N LEU A 47 -8.78 -4.16 15.90
CA LEU A 47 -8.12 -3.57 14.74
C LEU A 47 -6.66 -4.04 14.70
N ARG A 48 -6.28 -4.71 13.62
CA ARG A 48 -4.89 -5.12 13.37
C ARG A 48 -4.25 -4.10 12.44
N SER A 49 -3.33 -3.29 12.97
CA SER A 49 -2.58 -2.28 12.23
C SER A 49 -1.97 -2.75 10.89
N PRO A 50 -1.50 -4.02 10.72
CA PRO A 50 -1.00 -4.53 9.44
C PRO A 50 -2.02 -4.55 8.29
N LYS A 51 -3.33 -4.49 8.58
CA LYS A 51 -4.36 -4.36 7.53
C LYS A 51 -4.29 -3.01 6.81
N PHE A 52 -3.76 -1.99 7.48
CA PHE A 52 -3.65 -0.62 6.99
C PHE A 52 -2.23 -0.30 6.58
N PHE A 53 -1.27 -0.60 7.47
CA PHE A 53 0.12 -0.17 7.38
C PHE A 53 1.03 -1.37 7.60
N ILE A 54 1.79 -1.75 6.56
CA ILE A 54 2.74 -2.87 6.60
C ILE A 54 4.14 -2.28 6.74
N GLU A 55 4.89 -2.70 7.76
CA GLU A 55 6.28 -2.28 7.93
C GLU A 55 7.15 -2.78 6.77
N SER A 56 8.01 -1.91 6.27
CA SER A 56 8.93 -2.25 5.18
C SER A 56 10.18 -1.37 5.23
N ASN A 57 11.08 -1.58 4.28
CA ASN A 57 12.29 -0.79 4.13
C ASN A 57 12.51 -0.44 2.65
N TYR A 58 13.24 0.63 2.42
CA TYR A 58 13.73 1.00 1.10
C TYR A 58 15.22 1.28 1.14
N GLU A 59 15.90 1.00 0.03
CA GLU A 59 17.29 1.36 -0.15
C GLU A 59 17.39 2.84 -0.56
N SER A 60 18.18 3.60 0.19
CA SER A 60 18.51 4.99 -0.12
C SER A 60 19.55 5.08 -1.23
N SER A 61 19.76 6.28 -1.79
CA SER A 61 20.82 6.52 -2.78
C SER A 61 22.24 6.26 -2.26
N GLN A 62 22.42 6.12 -0.94
CA GLN A 62 23.69 5.78 -0.30
C GLN A 62 23.83 4.27 0.00
N GLY A 63 22.92 3.43 -0.51
CA GLY A 63 22.90 1.99 -0.24
C GLY A 63 22.43 1.61 1.17
N LYS A 64 21.93 2.58 1.96
CA LYS A 64 21.42 2.32 3.32
C LYS A 64 19.96 1.92 3.26
N LEU A 65 19.59 0.84 3.95
CA LEU A 65 18.20 0.48 4.22
C LEU A 65 17.59 1.44 5.24
N LEU A 66 16.45 2.04 4.87
CA LEU A 66 15.71 2.99 5.70
C LEU A 66 14.26 2.55 5.81
N PRO A 67 13.60 2.79 6.96
CA PRO A 67 12.24 2.34 7.19
C PRO A 67 11.23 3.10 6.33
N CYS A 68 10.22 2.38 5.85
CA CYS A 68 9.01 2.90 5.24
C CYS A 68 7.79 2.07 5.67
N TYR A 69 6.60 2.51 5.28
CA TYR A 69 5.40 1.67 5.33
C TYR A 69 4.88 1.44 3.92
N LEU A 70 4.33 0.25 3.68
CA LEU A 70 3.46 -0.03 2.56
C LEU A 70 2.01 0.18 3.00
N LEU A 71 1.30 1.08 2.32
CA LEU A 71 -0.07 1.44 2.62
C LEU A 71 -0.99 0.63 1.72
N THR A 72 -1.86 -0.16 2.33
CA THR A 72 -2.97 -0.81 1.59
C THR A 72 -3.97 0.24 1.12
N LYS A 73 -4.97 -0.16 0.32
CA LYS A 73 -6.10 0.74 0.00
C LYS A 73 -6.77 1.29 1.26
N MET A 74 -6.93 0.45 2.29
CA MET A 74 -7.47 0.85 3.59
C MET A 74 -6.52 1.80 4.34
N GLY A 75 -5.20 1.60 4.26
CA GLY A 75 -4.23 2.54 4.82
C GLY A 75 -4.31 3.93 4.18
N CYS A 76 -4.48 3.99 2.85
CA CYS A 76 -4.67 5.24 2.12
C CYS A 76 -5.98 5.94 2.52
N GLU A 77 -7.07 5.18 2.59
CA GLU A 77 -8.37 5.66 3.09
C GLU A 77 -8.25 6.26 4.49
N PHE A 78 -7.57 5.56 5.40
CA PHE A 78 -7.36 6.05 6.76
C PHE A 78 -6.60 7.38 6.78
N VAL A 79 -5.50 7.49 6.02
CA VAL A 79 -4.73 8.74 5.91
C VAL A 79 -5.59 9.86 5.34
N ALA A 80 -6.36 9.60 4.28
CA ALA A 80 -7.24 10.58 3.67
C ALA A 80 -8.30 11.11 4.66
N ASN A 81 -8.88 10.24 5.48
CA ASN A 81 -9.86 10.60 6.51
C ASN A 81 -9.28 11.46 7.65
N LYS A 82 -7.94 11.47 7.83
CA LYS A 82 -7.25 12.36 8.77
C LYS A 82 -6.83 13.69 8.13
N MET A 83 -7.09 13.86 6.83
CA MET A 83 -6.86 15.12 6.11
C MET A 83 -8.17 15.89 5.97
N THR A 84 -8.06 17.19 5.72
CA THR A 84 -9.22 18.05 5.45
C THR A 84 -9.00 18.90 4.21
N GLY A 85 -10.10 19.33 3.60
CA GLY A 85 -10.11 20.21 2.44
C GLY A 85 -9.54 19.59 1.16
N LYS A 86 -9.18 20.45 0.20
CA LYS A 86 -8.81 20.08 -1.18
C LYS A 86 -7.72 19.01 -1.26
N LYS A 87 -6.75 19.00 -0.35
CA LYS A 87 -5.66 18.02 -0.36
C LYS A 87 -6.16 16.59 -0.08
N GLY A 88 -7.09 16.42 0.87
CA GLY A 88 -7.70 15.12 1.17
C GLY A 88 -8.47 14.60 -0.04
N THR A 89 -9.33 15.45 -0.62
CA THR A 89 -10.12 15.10 -1.82
C THR A 89 -9.25 14.67 -2.99
N LEU A 90 -8.17 15.41 -3.29
CA LEU A 90 -7.25 15.06 -4.37
C LEU A 90 -6.49 13.77 -4.10
N PHE A 91 -6.09 13.52 -2.85
CA PHE A 91 -5.44 12.26 -2.49
C PHE A 91 -6.38 11.08 -2.64
N THR A 92 -7.64 11.20 -2.18
CA THR A 92 -8.69 10.19 -2.36
C THR A 92 -8.91 9.86 -3.82
N ALA A 93 -9.12 10.87 -4.67
CA ALA A 93 -9.29 10.65 -6.10
C ALA A 93 -8.10 9.90 -6.71
N GLN A 94 -6.87 10.28 -6.35
CA GLN A 94 -5.66 9.64 -6.89
C GLN A 94 -5.51 8.18 -6.48
N TYR A 95 -5.58 7.85 -5.18
CA TYR A 95 -5.39 6.44 -4.79
C TYR A 95 -6.57 5.58 -5.24
N VAL A 96 -7.80 6.08 -5.23
CA VAL A 96 -8.95 5.30 -5.72
C VAL A 96 -8.76 4.92 -7.18
N SER A 97 -8.36 5.87 -8.04
CA SER A 97 -8.06 5.59 -9.45
C SER A 97 -6.95 4.55 -9.58
N LEU A 98 -5.79 4.75 -8.93
CA LEU A 98 -4.65 3.84 -9.02
C LEU A 98 -5.01 2.40 -8.60
N PHE A 99 -5.70 2.25 -7.48
CA PHE A 99 -6.09 0.93 -6.99
C PHE A 99 -7.15 0.28 -7.89
N ASN A 100 -8.06 1.04 -8.49
CA ASN A 100 -9.06 0.49 -9.40
C ASN A 100 -8.43 0.06 -10.74
N GLU A 101 -7.55 0.89 -11.31
CA GLU A 101 -6.79 0.57 -12.52
C GLU A 101 -5.99 -0.73 -12.33
N TYR A 102 -5.28 -0.87 -11.19
CA TYR A 102 -4.59 -2.11 -10.85
C TYR A 102 -5.52 -3.32 -10.78
N GLN A 103 -6.71 -3.17 -10.17
CA GLN A 103 -7.65 -4.28 -10.07
C GLN A 103 -8.19 -4.69 -11.44
N GLU A 104 -8.44 -3.74 -12.35
CA GLU A 104 -8.89 -4.03 -13.70
C GLU A 104 -7.82 -4.77 -14.51
N GLU A 105 -6.57 -4.31 -14.46
CA GLU A 105 -5.43 -4.95 -15.13
C GLU A 105 -5.22 -6.38 -14.61
N HIS A 106 -5.24 -6.58 -13.29
CA HIS A 106 -4.98 -7.88 -12.68
C HIS A 106 -6.16 -8.86 -12.78
N LYS A 107 -7.40 -8.38 -12.76
CA LYS A 107 -8.58 -9.22 -13.01
C LYS A 107 -8.62 -9.72 -14.46
N ALA A 108 -8.16 -8.91 -15.41
CA ALA A 108 -8.02 -9.35 -16.79
C ALA A 108 -6.98 -10.48 -16.92
N ILE A 109 -5.87 -10.41 -16.17
CA ILE A 109 -4.85 -11.47 -16.13
C ILE A 109 -5.43 -12.76 -15.55
N GLU A 110 -6.11 -12.70 -14.39
CA GLU A 110 -6.74 -13.88 -13.77
C GLU A 110 -7.82 -14.52 -14.65
N ALA A 111 -8.56 -13.71 -15.43
CA ALA A 111 -9.56 -14.20 -16.36
C ALA A 111 -8.97 -14.81 -17.65
N HIS A 112 -7.72 -14.49 -18.00
CA HIS A 112 -7.03 -15.00 -19.20
C HIS A 112 -6.04 -16.12 -18.90
N MET A 113 -5.62 -16.32 -17.65
CA MET A 113 -4.90 -17.53 -17.26
C MET A 113 -5.88 -18.71 -17.34
N THR A 114 -5.54 -19.71 -18.14
CA THR A 114 -6.31 -20.95 -18.19
C THR A 114 -6.29 -21.62 -16.82
N SER A 115 -7.35 -22.37 -16.47
CA SER A 115 -7.42 -23.12 -15.20
C SER A 115 -6.16 -23.98 -14.95
N ASP A 116 -5.53 -24.45 -16.03
CA ASP A 116 -4.30 -25.24 -15.99
C ASP A 116 -3.06 -24.40 -15.62
N GLU A 117 -2.93 -23.16 -16.13
CA GLU A 117 -1.82 -22.27 -15.80
C GLU A 117 -1.87 -21.79 -14.35
N ILE A 118 -3.06 -21.52 -13.82
CA ILE A 118 -3.26 -21.18 -12.41
C ILE A 118 -2.88 -22.38 -11.52
N ALA A 119 -3.26 -23.60 -11.92
CA ALA A 119 -2.93 -24.82 -11.18
C ALA A 119 -1.43 -25.17 -11.19
N VAL A 120 -0.69 -24.77 -12.23
CA VAL A 120 0.77 -24.92 -12.29
C VAL A 120 1.45 -23.87 -11.41
N ARG A 121 1.04 -22.60 -11.50
CA ARG A 121 1.59 -21.50 -10.70
C ARG A 121 1.43 -21.74 -9.20
N ASN A 122 0.26 -22.20 -8.76
CA ASN A 122 -0.01 -22.49 -7.36
C ASN A 122 0.85 -23.65 -6.85
N ARG A 123 1.00 -24.72 -7.65
CA ARG A 123 1.93 -25.82 -7.31
C ARG A 123 3.36 -25.32 -7.13
N GLU A 124 3.87 -24.46 -8.01
CA GLU A 124 5.25 -23.95 -7.91
C GLU A 124 5.50 -23.06 -6.68
N LEU A 125 4.46 -22.40 -6.17
CA LEU A 125 4.54 -21.60 -4.94
C LEU A 125 4.55 -22.47 -3.68
N ASP A 126 3.79 -23.58 -3.69
CA ASP A 126 3.75 -24.55 -2.59
C ASP A 126 5.05 -25.37 -2.44
N PHE A 127 5.90 -25.43 -3.47
CA PHE A 127 7.21 -26.11 -3.42
C PHE A 127 8.37 -25.21 -2.97
N LYS A 128 8.12 -23.94 -2.63
CA LYS A 128 9.15 -22.98 -2.18
C LYS A 128 9.09 -22.63 -0.69
N GLU A 129 8.20 -23.23 0.08
CA GLU A 129 8.25 -23.28 1.55
C GLU A 129 8.92 -24.58 2.03
#